data_AF-A0A2G9HJ34-F1
#
_entry.id   AF-A0A2G9HJ34-F1
#
_cell.length_a   1.000
_cell.length_b   1.000
_cell.length_c   1.000
_cell.angle_alpha   90.00
_cell.angle_beta   90.00
_cell.angle_gamma   90.00
#
_symmetry.space_group_name_H-M   'P 1'
#
loop_
_entity.id
_entity.type
_entity.pdbx_description
1 polymer ?
#
loop_
_entity_poly.entity_id
_entity_poly.type
_entity_poly.pdbx_seq_one_letter_code
_entity_poly.pdbx_strand_id
1 'polypeptide(L)'
;MENKNGNMLFDSLGKLSYLENLKLQNDVFPCPPSEGKLASLPQRYKFPSKLKKLTLSDTLLDWKEMSTLGMLENLEVLKLKDNAFQGERWRPEDGGFRALKVLHIGRTELVFWDASAQHFPRLRNLFLRHCGSLQKLPPGFAEVSSLQLVDLYCTTKSAAASAREIREKKLWIQGEQGTRGNEFKLSIYPPDQ
;
A
#
# COMPACT_ATOMS: atom_id res chain seq x y z
N MET A 1 0.97 -31.72 -4.86
CA MET A 1 1.03 -31.39 -6.31
C MET A 1 1.11 -29.88 -6.42
N GLU A 2 2.30 -29.37 -6.71
CA GLU A 2 2.57 -27.93 -6.78
C GLU A 2 1.91 -27.33 -8.03
N ASN A 3 1.10 -26.29 -7.82
CA ASN A 3 0.37 -25.60 -8.87
C ASN A 3 1.36 -24.74 -9.69
N LYS A 4 1.97 -25.34 -10.72
CA LYS A 4 2.98 -24.72 -11.61
C LYS A 4 2.46 -23.54 -12.45
N ASN A 5 1.16 -23.26 -12.44
CA ASN A 5 0.56 -22.26 -13.33
C ASN A 5 0.82 -20.79 -12.92
N GLY A 6 1.03 -20.50 -11.63
CA GLY A 6 1.23 -19.11 -11.17
C GLY A 6 2.56 -18.49 -11.63
N ASN A 7 3.59 -19.31 -11.86
CA ASN A 7 4.94 -18.82 -12.15
C ASN A 7 5.14 -18.43 -13.63
N MET A 8 4.41 -19.06 -14.56
CA MET A 8 4.55 -18.82 -16.00
C MET A 8 4.03 -17.45 -16.46
N LEU A 9 3.03 -16.90 -15.76
CA LEU A 9 2.38 -15.64 -16.12
C LEU A 9 3.35 -14.45 -16.00
N PHE A 10 4.23 -14.49 -15.00
CA PHE A 10 5.19 -13.42 -14.74
C PHE A 10 6.47 -13.50 -15.59
N ASP A 11 6.82 -14.68 -16.10
CA ASP A 11 7.97 -14.84 -17.01
C ASP A 11 7.80 -14.04 -18.31
N SER A 12 6.55 -13.89 -18.75
CA SER A 12 6.21 -13.08 -19.91
C SER A 12 6.14 -11.59 -19.58
N LEU A 13 5.66 -11.24 -18.38
CA LEU A 13 5.57 -9.84 -17.92
C LEU A 13 6.94 -9.17 -17.80
N GLY A 14 7.94 -9.87 -17.28
CA GLY A 14 9.30 -9.34 -17.16
C GLY A 14 9.95 -8.94 -18.49
N LYS A 15 9.51 -9.53 -19.61
CA LYS A 15 10.00 -9.20 -20.96
C LYS A 15 9.45 -7.88 -21.49
N LEU A 16 8.39 -7.34 -20.89
CA LEU A 16 7.77 -6.08 -21.29
C LEU A 16 8.57 -4.88 -20.75
N SER A 17 9.79 -4.69 -21.25
CA SER A 17 10.78 -3.74 -20.72
C SER A 17 10.38 -2.26 -20.75
N TYR A 18 9.32 -1.92 -21.48
CA TYR A 18 8.74 -0.57 -21.56
C TYR A 18 7.45 -0.40 -20.76
N LEU A 19 6.96 -1.46 -20.11
CA LEU A 19 5.70 -1.41 -19.37
C LEU A 19 5.87 -0.59 -18.08
N GLU A 20 5.26 0.58 -18.05
CA GLU A 20 5.28 1.45 -16.86
C GLU A 20 4.06 1.25 -15.95
N ASN A 21 2.97 0.70 -16.48
CA ASN A 21 1.70 0.55 -15.79
C ASN A 21 1.21 -0.89 -15.94
N LEU A 22 1.02 -1.58 -14.81
CA LEU A 22 0.49 -2.94 -14.77
C LEU A 22 -0.72 -2.97 -13.84
N LYS A 23 -1.83 -3.51 -14.33
CA LYS A 23 -3.00 -3.85 -13.52
C LYS A 23 -3.20 -5.35 -13.59
N LEU A 24 -3.18 -6.01 -12.45
CA LEU A 24 -3.58 -7.41 -12.31
C LEU A 24 -4.90 -7.42 -11.52
N GLN A 25 -5.89 -8.07 -12.10
CA GLN A 25 -7.17 -8.28 -11.48
C GLN A 25 -7.46 -9.77 -11.59
N ASN A 26 -7.75 -10.39 -10.47
CA ASN A 26 -8.16 -11.77 -10.46
C ASN A 26 -9.65 -11.83 -10.77
N ASP A 27 -10.01 -12.31 -11.95
CA ASP A 27 -11.39 -12.51 -12.35
C ASP A 27 -11.76 -13.97 -12.13
N VAL A 28 -12.20 -14.27 -10.91
CA VAL A 28 -12.54 -15.64 -10.51
C VAL A 28 -14.03 -15.93 -10.76
N PHE A 29 -14.81 -14.97 -11.29
CA PHE A 29 -16.23 -15.16 -11.52
C PHE A 29 -16.49 -16.33 -12.50
N PRO A 30 -17.41 -17.27 -12.21
CA PRO A 30 -18.41 -17.27 -11.12
C PRO A 30 -17.95 -17.91 -9.79
N CYS A 31 -16.72 -18.38 -9.72
CA CYS A 31 -16.14 -19.02 -8.54
C CYS A 31 -15.80 -17.98 -7.43
N PRO A 32 -15.82 -18.38 -6.15
CA PRO A 32 -15.40 -17.52 -5.06
C PRO A 32 -13.91 -17.14 -5.21
N PRO A 33 -13.50 -15.91 -4.83
CA PRO A 33 -12.12 -15.44 -4.97
C PRO A 33 -11.06 -16.40 -4.40
N SER A 34 -11.42 -17.19 -3.38
CA SER A 34 -10.58 -18.23 -2.76
C SER A 34 -10.12 -19.32 -3.74
N GLU A 35 -10.88 -19.60 -4.80
CA GLU A 35 -10.53 -20.61 -5.82
C GLU A 35 -9.54 -20.08 -6.87
N GLY A 36 -9.36 -18.76 -6.94
CA GLY A 36 -8.41 -18.09 -7.85
C GLY A 36 -7.20 -17.49 -7.14
N LYS A 37 -7.01 -17.76 -5.85
CA LYS A 37 -5.96 -17.11 -5.04
C LYS A 37 -4.60 -17.21 -5.72
N LEU A 38 -3.93 -16.07 -5.88
CA LEU A 38 -2.53 -16.07 -6.31
C LEU A 38 -1.69 -16.59 -5.14
N ALA A 39 -1.03 -17.74 -5.32
CA ALA A 39 -0.31 -18.41 -4.24
C ALA A 39 0.86 -17.56 -3.70
N SER A 40 1.56 -16.85 -4.60
CA SER A 40 2.66 -15.96 -4.26
C SER A 40 2.91 -14.97 -5.40
N LEU A 41 3.62 -13.89 -5.08
CA LEU A 41 4.20 -13.03 -6.09
C LEU A 41 5.47 -13.69 -6.68
N PRO A 42 5.81 -13.41 -7.94
CA PRO A 42 7.07 -13.85 -8.50
C PRO A 42 8.23 -13.10 -7.84
N GLN A 43 9.45 -13.53 -8.11
CA GLN A 43 10.64 -12.77 -7.72
C GLN A 43 10.65 -11.37 -8.36
N ARG A 44 11.22 -10.38 -7.66
CA ARG A 44 11.26 -8.97 -8.09
C ARG A 44 11.77 -8.75 -9.52
N TYR A 45 12.71 -9.56 -9.98
CA TYR A 45 13.30 -9.47 -11.33
C TYR A 45 12.37 -9.92 -12.46
N LYS A 46 11.25 -10.58 -12.12
CA LYS A 46 10.21 -10.95 -13.10
C LYS A 46 9.20 -9.82 -13.34
N PHE A 47 9.28 -8.73 -12.58
CA PHE A 47 8.50 -7.53 -12.88
C PHE A 47 9.20 -6.69 -13.96
N PRO A 48 8.43 -5.97 -14.81
CA PRO A 48 9.01 -5.03 -15.75
C PRO A 48 9.91 -4.01 -15.05
N SER A 49 11.13 -3.83 -15.55
CA SER A 49 12.14 -2.97 -14.92
C SER A 49 11.74 -1.49 -14.86
N LYS A 50 10.91 -1.03 -15.80
CA LYS A 50 10.38 0.35 -15.85
C LYS A 50 9.01 0.51 -15.18
N LEU A 51 8.53 -0.50 -14.45
CA LEU A 51 7.23 -0.45 -13.81
C LEU A 51 7.16 0.67 -12.77
N LYS A 52 6.29 1.65 -13.00
CA LYS A 52 6.04 2.80 -12.12
C LYS A 52 4.72 2.70 -11.37
N LYS A 53 3.72 2.05 -11.96
CA LYS A 53 2.37 1.93 -11.37
C LYS A 53 1.92 0.48 -11.39
N LEU A 54 1.61 -0.05 -10.21
CA LEU A 54 1.04 -1.37 -10.03
C LEU A 54 -0.33 -1.25 -9.38
N THR A 55 -1.33 -1.91 -9.97
CA THR A 55 -2.65 -2.10 -9.36
C THR A 55 -2.92 -3.59 -9.23
N LEU A 56 -3.31 -4.03 -8.03
CA LEU A 56 -3.73 -5.39 -7.72
C LEU A 56 -5.17 -5.34 -7.21
N SER A 57 -6.01 -6.30 -7.61
CA SER A 57 -7.40 -6.44 -7.16
C SER A 57 -7.76 -7.92 -7.07
N ASP A 58 -8.43 -8.32 -5.99
CA ASP A 58 -8.97 -9.67 -5.76
C ASP A 58 -7.93 -10.80 -5.83
N THR A 59 -6.65 -10.47 -5.68
CA THR A 59 -5.53 -11.43 -5.74
C THR A 59 -5.39 -12.27 -4.46
N LEU A 60 -5.96 -11.82 -3.34
CA LEU A 60 -5.89 -12.48 -2.03
C LEU A 60 -4.46 -12.88 -1.59
N LEU A 61 -3.48 -12.03 -1.91
CA LEU A 61 -2.09 -12.27 -1.55
C LEU A 61 -1.90 -12.06 -0.04
N ASP A 62 -1.09 -12.90 0.61
CA ASP A 62 -0.77 -12.67 2.01
C ASP A 62 0.16 -11.45 2.15
N TRP A 63 -0.01 -10.64 3.20
CA TRP A 63 0.83 -9.44 3.45
C TRP A 63 2.35 -9.72 3.47
N LYS A 64 2.76 -10.97 3.71
CA LYS A 64 4.17 -11.41 3.61
C LYS A 64 4.76 -11.23 2.21
N GLU A 65 3.95 -11.27 1.16
CA GLU A 65 4.38 -11.12 -0.23
C GLU A 65 4.75 -9.68 -0.58
N MET A 66 4.42 -8.73 0.30
CA MET A 66 4.63 -7.31 0.10
C MET A 66 6.12 -6.92 0.06
N SER A 67 7.01 -7.76 0.60
CA SER A 67 8.47 -7.59 0.50
C SER A 67 8.92 -7.49 -0.96
N THR A 68 8.39 -8.35 -1.83
CA THR A 68 8.66 -8.34 -3.27
C THR A 68 8.32 -6.99 -3.90
N LEU A 69 7.15 -6.43 -3.58
CA LEU A 69 6.70 -5.14 -4.12
C LEU A 69 7.51 -3.98 -3.53
N GLY A 70 7.91 -4.10 -2.26
CA GLY A 70 8.78 -3.13 -1.59
C GLY A 70 10.16 -3.00 -2.25
N MET A 71 10.65 -4.04 -2.91
CA MET A 71 11.95 -4.03 -3.59
C MET A 71 11.92 -3.54 -5.04
N LEU A 72 10.75 -3.12 -5.55
CA LEU A 72 10.64 -2.54 -6.89
C LEU A 72 11.16 -1.09 -6.91
N GLU A 73 12.31 -0.89 -7.53
CA GLU A 73 13.09 0.36 -7.46
C GLU A 73 12.37 1.57 -8.08
N ASN A 74 11.56 1.34 -9.12
CA ASN A 74 10.88 2.40 -9.87
C ASN A 74 9.40 2.55 -9.51
N LEU A 75 8.89 1.77 -8.56
CA LEU A 75 7.47 1.76 -8.23
C LEU A 75 7.08 3.04 -7.49
N GLU A 76 6.34 3.92 -8.18
CA GLU A 76 5.88 5.20 -7.64
C GLU A 76 4.44 5.15 -7.14
N VAL A 77 3.60 4.28 -7.73
CA VAL A 77 2.18 4.17 -7.41
C VAL A 77 1.83 2.71 -7.17
N LEU A 78 1.37 2.41 -5.96
CA LEU A 78 0.83 1.09 -5.61
C LEU A 78 -0.64 1.24 -5.22
N LYS A 79 -1.51 0.52 -5.92
CA LYS A 79 -2.95 0.47 -5.64
C LYS A 79 -3.35 -0.96 -5.32
N LEU A 80 -3.63 -1.22 -4.05
CA LEU A 80 -4.23 -2.44 -3.57
C LEU A 80 -5.73 -2.18 -3.50
N LYS A 81 -6.48 -2.66 -4.49
CA LYS A 81 -7.93 -2.58 -4.51
C LYS A 81 -8.53 -3.76 -3.76
N ASP A 82 -9.86 -3.82 -3.74
CA ASP A 82 -10.65 -4.81 -2.99
C ASP A 82 -10.00 -6.19 -2.96
N ASN A 83 -9.77 -6.70 -1.74
CA ASN A 83 -9.23 -8.05 -1.50
C ASN A 83 -7.90 -8.35 -2.22
N ALA A 84 -7.11 -7.34 -2.58
CA ALA A 84 -5.79 -7.55 -3.18
C ALA A 84 -4.84 -8.29 -2.22
N PHE A 85 -4.88 -7.92 -0.94
CA PHE A 85 -4.10 -8.54 0.12
C PHE A 85 -4.96 -8.93 1.32
N GLN A 86 -4.57 -10.03 1.98
CA GLN A 86 -5.24 -10.64 3.12
C GLN A 86 -4.28 -10.87 4.30
N GLY A 87 -4.90 -11.00 5.48
CA GLY A 87 -4.22 -11.17 6.77
C GLY A 87 -4.32 -9.91 7.63
N GLU A 88 -4.12 -10.10 8.94
CA GLU A 88 -4.38 -9.06 9.93
C GLU A 88 -3.20 -8.11 10.16
N ARG A 89 -1.98 -8.52 9.80
CA ARG A 89 -0.77 -7.74 10.09
C ARG A 89 0.06 -7.51 8.84
N TRP A 90 0.46 -6.27 8.65
CA TRP A 90 1.45 -5.88 7.67
C TRP A 90 2.64 -5.19 8.33
N ARG A 91 3.83 -5.78 8.14
CA ARG A 91 5.13 -5.21 8.49
C ARG A 91 5.97 -5.11 7.21
N PRO A 92 6.19 -3.91 6.65
CA PRO A 92 7.09 -3.75 5.52
C PRO A 92 8.53 -4.13 5.90
N GLU A 93 9.33 -4.54 4.92
CA GLU A 93 10.76 -4.79 5.13
C GLU A 93 11.56 -3.48 5.13
N ASP A 94 12.61 -3.44 5.95
CA ASP A 94 13.51 -2.30 6.03
C ASP A 94 14.13 -1.98 4.67
N GLY A 95 14.11 -0.69 4.31
CA GLY A 95 14.61 -0.22 3.02
C GLY A 95 13.71 -0.52 1.83
N GLY A 96 12.47 -0.99 2.04
CA GLY A 96 11.44 -1.11 1.01
C GLY A 96 10.85 0.23 0.54
N PHE A 97 10.05 0.18 -0.54
CA PHE A 97 9.23 1.26 -1.09
C PHE A 97 9.96 2.60 -1.29
N ARG A 98 11.23 2.56 -1.70
CA ARG A 98 12.10 3.75 -1.81
C ARG A 98 11.60 4.82 -2.77
N ALA A 99 10.89 4.44 -3.83
CA ALA A 99 10.35 5.35 -4.84
C ALA A 99 8.85 5.62 -4.68
N LEU A 100 8.18 4.96 -3.72
CA LEU A 100 6.72 5.00 -3.62
C LEU A 100 6.24 6.39 -3.20
N LYS A 101 5.40 7.00 -4.03
CA LYS A 101 4.78 8.32 -3.82
C LYS A 101 3.31 8.20 -3.48
N VAL A 102 2.62 7.19 -4.00
CA VAL A 102 1.18 6.98 -3.78
C VAL A 102 0.92 5.56 -3.35
N LEU A 103 0.27 5.41 -2.19
CA LEU A 103 -0.23 4.15 -1.67
C LEU A 103 -1.74 4.22 -1.52
N HIS A 104 -2.45 3.29 -2.14
CA HIS A 104 -3.89 3.11 -1.97
C HIS A 104 -4.15 1.70 -1.44
N ILE A 105 -4.91 1.60 -0.36
CA ILE A 105 -5.38 0.33 0.20
C ILE A 105 -6.90 0.39 0.31
N GLY A 106 -7.55 -0.52 -0.41
CA GLY A 106 -9.00 -0.70 -0.46
C GLY A 106 -9.38 -2.05 0.12
N ARG A 107 -10.48 -2.08 0.91
CA ARG A 107 -11.15 -3.27 1.48
C ARG A 107 -10.22 -4.45 1.77
N THR A 108 -9.78 -4.54 3.01
CA THR A 108 -8.88 -5.59 3.50
C THR A 108 -9.13 -5.86 5.00
N GLU A 109 -8.72 -7.04 5.46
CA GLU A 109 -8.76 -7.47 6.86
C GLU A 109 -7.57 -6.97 7.68
N LEU A 110 -6.80 -6.00 7.18
CA LEU A 110 -5.65 -5.44 7.88
C LEU A 110 -6.08 -4.78 9.20
N VAL A 111 -5.53 -5.28 10.32
CA VAL A 111 -5.75 -4.78 11.68
C VAL A 111 -4.54 -3.97 12.18
N PHE A 112 -3.35 -4.54 12.00
CA PHE A 112 -2.09 -4.00 12.51
C PHE A 112 -1.15 -3.61 11.36
N TRP A 113 -0.81 -2.33 11.32
CA TRP A 113 0.16 -1.80 10.36
C TRP A 113 1.42 -1.34 11.09
N ASP A 114 2.44 -2.19 11.08
CA ASP A 114 3.71 -1.98 11.78
C ASP A 114 4.74 -1.36 10.83
N ALA A 115 4.61 -0.06 10.56
CA ALA A 115 5.56 0.68 9.73
C ALA A 115 6.18 1.89 10.44
N SER A 116 7.22 2.42 9.84
CA SER A 116 7.93 3.63 10.29
C SER A 116 8.32 4.48 9.08
N ALA A 117 8.84 5.69 9.32
CA ALA A 117 9.19 6.61 8.24
C ALA A 117 10.18 6.03 7.23
N GLN A 118 11.12 5.18 7.68
CA GLN A 118 12.16 4.59 6.83
C GLN A 118 11.60 3.61 5.78
N HIS A 119 10.42 3.06 6.02
CA HIS A 119 9.76 2.13 5.11
C HIS A 119 9.11 2.84 3.92
N PHE A 120 8.84 4.15 4.02
CA PHE A 120 8.11 4.92 3.01
C PHE A 120 8.70 6.33 2.83
N PRO A 121 10.00 6.45 2.50
CA PRO A 121 10.72 7.73 2.60
C PRO A 121 10.20 8.82 1.64
N ARG A 122 9.52 8.44 0.55
CA ARG A 122 9.03 9.35 -0.51
C ARG A 122 7.51 9.41 -0.62
N LEU A 123 6.79 8.81 0.32
CA LEU A 123 5.33 8.71 0.25
C LEU A 123 4.69 10.10 0.38
N ARG A 124 3.88 10.47 -0.61
CA ARG A 124 3.17 11.75 -0.66
C ARG A 124 1.69 11.63 -0.37
N ASN A 125 1.05 10.57 -0.86
CA ASN A 125 -0.38 10.39 -0.76
C ASN A 125 -0.71 8.99 -0.25
N LEU A 126 -1.46 8.93 0.84
CA LEU A 126 -2.02 7.71 1.41
C LEU A 126 -3.55 7.74 1.28
N PHE A 127 -4.11 6.72 0.64
CA PHE A 127 -5.56 6.53 0.53
C PHE A 127 -5.95 5.21 1.19
N LEU A 128 -6.83 5.27 2.19
CA LEU A 128 -7.40 4.11 2.87
C LEU A 128 -8.90 4.12 2.64
N ARG A 129 -9.42 3.13 1.91
CA ARG A 129 -10.84 3.02 1.57
C ARG A 129 -11.39 1.71 2.12
N HIS A 130 -12.47 1.74 2.88
CA HIS A 130 -13.14 0.56 3.42
C HIS A 130 -12.22 -0.36 4.25
N CYS A 131 -11.24 0.19 4.95
CA CYS A 131 -10.37 -0.57 5.87
C CYS A 131 -11.04 -0.65 7.26
N GLY A 132 -12.08 -1.49 7.36
CA GLY A 132 -12.99 -1.56 8.51
C GLY A 132 -12.41 -2.23 9.76
N SER A 133 -11.25 -2.89 9.66
CA SER A 133 -10.60 -3.59 10.77
C SER A 133 -9.33 -2.90 11.25
N LEU A 134 -8.85 -1.89 10.51
CA LEU A 134 -7.58 -1.21 10.81
C LEU A 134 -7.67 -0.43 12.12
N GLN A 135 -6.83 -0.75 13.10
CA GLN A 135 -6.87 -0.09 14.40
C GLN A 135 -6.17 1.27 14.38
N LYS A 136 -4.99 1.37 13.77
CA LYS A 136 -4.22 2.61 13.77
C LYS A 136 -3.34 2.72 12.53
N LEU A 137 -3.08 3.96 12.12
CA LEU A 137 -2.01 4.25 11.19
C LEU A 137 -0.64 4.19 11.90
N PRO A 138 0.43 3.83 11.18
CA PRO A 138 1.78 3.88 11.72
C PRO A 138 2.17 5.30 12.19
N PRO A 139 2.55 5.50 13.47
CA PRO A 139 2.86 6.84 14.00
C PRO A 139 4.08 7.49 13.32
N GLY A 140 4.98 6.68 12.74
CA GLY A 140 6.11 7.17 11.97
C GLY A 140 5.74 7.99 10.73
N PHE A 141 4.48 7.98 10.27
CA PHE A 141 4.03 8.84 9.18
C PHE A 141 4.09 10.34 9.51
N ALA A 142 4.10 10.72 10.79
CA ALA A 142 4.35 12.10 11.19
C ALA A 142 5.75 12.58 10.71
N GLU A 143 6.73 11.70 10.72
CA GLU A 143 8.15 11.96 10.40
C GLU A 143 8.46 11.87 8.90
N VAL A 144 7.54 11.35 8.08
CA VAL A 144 7.70 11.32 6.61
C VAL A 144 7.50 12.73 6.05
N SER A 145 8.59 13.46 5.82
CA SER A 145 8.54 14.87 5.36
C SER A 145 7.82 15.07 4.02
N SER A 146 7.83 14.05 3.16
CA SER A 146 7.19 14.09 1.84
C SER A 146 5.67 13.88 1.87
N LEU A 147 5.11 13.42 2.99
CA LEU A 147 3.69 13.09 3.12
C LEU A 147 2.85 14.36 3.13
N GLN A 148 1.96 14.48 2.15
CA GLN A 148 1.13 15.67 1.90
C GLN A 148 -0.36 15.40 2.05
N LEU A 149 -0.82 14.17 1.78
CA LEU A 149 -2.24 13.82 1.83
C LEU A 149 -2.44 12.47 2.52
N VAL A 150 -3.38 12.46 3.45
CA VAL A 150 -3.95 11.25 4.03
C VAL A 150 -5.46 11.32 3.87
N ASP A 151 -6.04 10.39 3.11
CA ASP A 151 -7.48 10.27 2.87
C ASP A 151 -7.98 8.95 3.46
N LEU A 152 -8.89 9.04 4.43
CA LEU A 152 -9.56 7.91 5.07
C LEU A 152 -11.02 7.94 4.66
N TYR A 153 -11.52 6.83 4.14
CA TYR A 153 -12.91 6.67 3.76
C TYR A 153 -13.46 5.35 4.28
N CYS A 154 -14.48 5.41 5.12
CA CYS A 154 -15.10 4.27 5.79
C CYS A 154 -14.04 3.39 6.49
N THR A 155 -13.18 4.00 7.31
CA THR A 155 -12.21 3.30 8.17
C THR A 155 -12.76 3.13 9.60
N THR A 156 -11.99 2.62 10.56
CA THR A 156 -12.41 2.64 11.97
C THR A 156 -12.26 4.03 12.60
N LYS A 157 -13.00 4.27 13.70
CA LYS A 157 -12.82 5.47 14.55
C LYS A 157 -11.41 5.59 15.12
N SER A 158 -10.81 4.46 15.49
CA SER A 158 -9.44 4.39 16.01
C SER A 158 -8.40 4.77 14.94
N ALA A 159 -8.57 4.32 13.70
CA ALA A 159 -7.72 4.74 12.59
C ALA A 159 -7.86 6.25 12.33
N ALA A 160 -9.08 6.78 12.33
CA ALA A 160 -9.35 8.21 12.19
C ALA A 160 -8.68 9.03 13.31
N ALA A 161 -8.78 8.60 14.58
CA ALA A 161 -8.10 9.22 15.71
C ALA A 161 -6.57 9.22 15.53
N SER A 162 -5.97 8.09 15.18
CA SER A 162 -4.52 8.01 14.93
C SER A 162 -4.06 8.91 13.77
N ALA A 163 -4.90 9.09 12.74
CA ALA A 163 -4.60 10.01 11.64
C ALA A 163 -4.62 11.49 12.08
N ARG A 164 -5.52 11.84 13.02
CA ARG A 164 -5.56 13.18 13.64
C ARG A 164 -4.31 13.43 14.49
N GLU A 165 -3.88 12.45 15.28
CA GLU A 165 -2.63 12.52 16.06
C GLU A 165 -1.39 12.70 15.15
N ILE A 166 -1.32 11.97 14.04
CA ILE A 166 -0.25 12.12 13.04
C ILE A 166 -0.22 13.55 12.48
N ARG A 167 -1.39 14.13 12.19
CA ARG A 167 -1.49 15.52 11.72
C ARG A 167 -0.95 16.51 12.75
N GLU A 168 -1.36 16.38 14.00
CA GLU A 168 -0.93 17.26 15.09
C GLU A 168 0.58 17.17 15.33
N LYS A 169 1.12 15.95 15.42
CA LYS A 169 2.57 15.73 15.55
C LYS A 169 3.34 16.31 14.37
N LYS A 170 2.79 16.22 13.16
CA LYS A 170 3.43 16.80 11.96
C LYS A 170 3.47 18.33 12.00
N LEU A 171 2.39 18.97 12.42
CA LEU A 171 2.34 20.43 12.59
C LEU A 171 3.31 20.90 13.68
N TRP A 172 3.42 20.15 14.78
CA TRP A 172 4.42 20.41 15.82
C TRP A 172 5.85 20.41 15.26
N ILE A 173 6.24 19.33 14.56
CA ILE A 173 7.58 19.19 13.96
C ILE A 173 7.86 20.33 12.95
N GLN A 174 6.87 20.71 12.14
CA GLN A 174 7.03 21.80 11.17
C GLN A 174 7.19 23.18 11.84
N GLY A 175 6.49 23.41 12.96
CA GLY A 175 6.62 24.63 13.76
C GLY A 175 8.01 24.78 14.38
N GLU A 176 8.58 23.69 14.90
CA GLU A 176 9.94 23.69 15.46
C GLU A 176 11.03 23.93 14.41
N GLN A 177 10.85 23.43 13.18
CA GLN A 177 11.88 23.52 12.13
C GLN A 177 11.81 24.80 11.27
N GLY A 178 10.85 25.69 11.50
CA GLY A 178 10.71 26.95 10.72
C GLY A 178 10.48 26.72 9.22
N THR A 179 10.16 25.49 8.80
CA THR A 179 9.96 25.12 7.41
C THR A 179 8.56 25.51 6.97
N ARG A 180 8.44 26.39 5.96
CA ARG A 180 7.22 26.53 5.12
C ARG A 180 7.07 25.27 4.26
N GLY A 181 6.70 24.15 4.88
CA GLY A 181 6.36 22.92 4.17
C GLY A 181 5.04 23.07 3.42
N ASN A 182 4.87 22.29 2.34
CA ASN A 182 3.57 22.14 1.68
C ASN A 182 2.51 21.75 2.70
N GLU A 183 1.31 22.32 2.57
CA GLU A 183 0.17 22.07 3.45
C GLU A 183 -0.18 20.57 3.50
N PHE A 184 -0.05 19.96 4.67
CA PHE A 184 -0.51 18.60 4.91
C PHE A 184 -2.03 18.56 5.03
N LYS A 185 -2.67 17.71 4.22
CA LYS A 185 -4.12 17.57 4.14
C LYS A 185 -4.57 16.24 4.73
N LEU A 186 -5.52 16.30 5.65
CA LEU A 186 -6.19 15.13 6.22
C LEU A 186 -7.67 15.19 5.83
N SER A 187 -8.13 14.17 5.12
CA SER A 187 -9.53 13.95 4.74
C SER A 187 -10.02 12.69 5.44
N ILE A 188 -11.16 12.78 6.14
CA ILE A 188 -11.78 11.66 6.84
C ILE A 188 -13.27 11.65 6.48
N TYR A 189 -13.76 10.52 5.98
CA TYR A 189 -15.17 10.29 5.70
C TYR A 189 -15.61 8.93 6.26
N PRO A 190 -16.79 8.82 6.89
CA PRO A 190 -17.69 9.92 7.25
C PRO A 190 -17.06 10.86 8.30
N PRO A 191 -17.46 12.15 8.37
CA PRO A 191 -16.84 13.13 9.26
C PRO A 191 -17.02 12.83 10.75
N ASP A 192 -18.13 12.18 11.12
CA ASP A 192 -18.55 11.94 12.52
C ASP A 192 -17.91 10.70 13.17
N GLN A 193 -16.78 10.22 12.62
CA GLN A 193 -16.04 9.07 13.17
C GLN A 193 -15.26 9.39 14.43
#